data_AF-A0A6J6TTP5-F1
#
_entry.id   AF-A0A6J6TTP5-F1
#
_cell.length_a   1.000
_cell.length_b   1.000
_cell.length_c   1.000
_cell.angle_alpha   90.00
_cell.angle_beta   90.00
_cell.angle_gamma   90.00
#
_symmetry.space_group_name_H-M   'P 1'
#
loop_
_entity.id
_entity.type
_entity.pdbx_description
1 polymer ?
#
loop_
_entity_poly.entity_id
_entity_poly.type
_entity_poly.pdbx_seq_one_letter_code
_entity_poly.pdbx_strand_id
1 'polypeptide(L)' 'MTSSESFVNESFVIDCAMCPAQGTEACQDCVVTYVCNRDPGETFVVDLGELRALRLLSEGGLVPRLRHPLAAMR' A
#
# COMPACT_ATOMS: atom_id res chain seq x y z
N MET A 1 2.78 29.87 -25.18
CA MET A 1 3.79 28.88 -24.74
C MET A 1 4.25 29.37 -23.37
N THR A 2 3.84 28.79 -22.26
CA THR A 2 3.96 27.38 -21.89
C THR A 2 2.74 26.91 -21.10
N SER A 3 2.26 25.72 -21.46
CA SER A 3 1.21 24.98 -20.80
C SER A 3 1.66 24.58 -19.39
N SER A 4 0.86 24.92 -18.38
CA SER A 4 1.05 24.42 -17.02
C SER A 4 0.49 23.00 -16.95
N GLU A 5 1.33 22.01 -17.25
CA GLU A 5 1.02 20.61 -16.96
C GLU A 5 1.04 20.41 -15.44
N SER A 6 -0.15 20.31 -14.87
CA SER A 6 -0.38 19.82 -13.51
C SER A 6 0.15 18.40 -13.39
N PHE A 7 1.15 18.20 -12.53
CA PHE A 7 1.63 16.88 -12.14
C PHE A 7 0.50 16.13 -11.43
N VAL A 8 -0.15 15.22 -12.15
CA VAL A 8 -1.05 14.23 -11.55
C VAL A 8 -0.14 13.27 -10.80
N ASN A 9 -0.08 13.40 -9.48
CA ASN A 9 0.42 12.31 -8.65
C ASN A 9 -0.61 11.19 -8.82
N GLU A 10 -0.29 10.19 -9.65
CA GLU A 10 -1.22 9.12 -10.00
C GLU A 10 -1.52 8.30 -8.74
N SER A 11 -2.59 8.68 -8.05
CA SER A 11 -3.03 8.04 -6.82
C SER A 11 -3.39 6.59 -7.14
N PHE A 12 -2.68 5.65 -6.52
CA PHE A 12 -3.02 4.24 -6.61
C PHE A 12 -4.32 4.00 -5.83
N VAL A 13 -5.42 3.82 -6.55
CA VAL A 13 -6.74 3.53 -5.98
C VAL A 13 -6.96 2.02 -6.02
N ILE A 14 -7.29 1.45 -4.86
CA ILE A 14 -7.74 0.07 -4.74
C ILE A 14 -9.27 0.09 -4.69
N ASP A 15 -9.92 -0.46 -5.71
CA ASP A 15 -11.38 -0.65 -5.74
C ASP A 15 -11.72 -2.14 -5.64
N CYS A 16 -12.27 -2.55 -4.50
CA CYS A 16 -12.68 -3.93 -4.25
C CYS A 16 -13.81 -4.40 -5.18
N ALA A 17 -14.64 -3.49 -5.74
CA ALA A 17 -15.71 -3.84 -6.66
C ALA A 17 -15.19 -4.23 -8.05
N MET A 18 -13.95 -3.84 -8.40
CA MET A 18 -13.30 -4.21 -9.66
C MET A 18 -12.20 -5.27 -9.47
N CYS A 19 -12.05 -5.81 -8.26
CA CYS A 19 -10.99 -6.76 -7.94
C CYS A 19 -11.31 -8.16 -8.52
N PRO A 20 -10.42 -8.77 -9.33
CA PRO A 20 -10.68 -10.08 -9.93
C PRO A 20 -10.71 -11.22 -8.91
N ALA A 21 -10.18 -10.99 -7.71
CA ALA A 21 -10.22 -11.96 -6.61
C ALA A 21 -11.49 -11.86 -5.76
N GLN A 22 -12.40 -10.91 -6.02
CA GLN A 22 -13.58 -10.67 -5.18
C GLN A 22 -14.41 -11.95 -4.97
N GLY A 23 -14.77 -12.22 -3.71
CA GLY A 23 -15.59 -13.39 -3.34
C GLY A 23 -14.83 -14.72 -3.27
N THR A 24 -13.54 -14.76 -3.61
CA THR A 24 -12.70 -15.96 -3.44
C THR A 24 -12.15 -16.09 -2.01
N GLU A 25 -11.58 -17.23 -1.67
CA GLU A 25 -10.86 -17.42 -0.40
C GLU A 25 -9.73 -16.39 -0.21
N ALA A 26 -9.02 -16.03 -1.28
CA ALA A 26 -7.98 -14.99 -1.23
C ALA A 26 -8.55 -13.60 -0.87
N CYS A 27 -9.81 -13.33 -1.20
CA CYS A 27 -10.47 -12.08 -0.80
C CYS A 27 -10.74 -12.03 0.72
N GLN A 28 -10.99 -13.19 1.34
CA GLN A 28 -11.26 -13.28 2.78
C GLN A 28 -9.98 -13.04 3.61
N ASP A 29 -8.81 -13.37 3.05
CA ASP A 29 -7.49 -13.11 3.64
C ASP A 29 -6.85 -11.80 3.11
N CYS A 30 -7.63 -10.90 2.52
CA CYS A 30 -7.11 -9.67 1.93
C CYS A 30 -6.87 -8.60 3.00
N VAL A 31 -5.67 -7.99 2.99
CA VAL A 31 -5.32 -6.86 3.87
C VAL A 31 -6.28 -5.67 3.76
N VAL A 32 -6.89 -5.45 2.59
CA VAL A 32 -7.81 -4.32 2.34
C VAL A 32 -9.06 -4.42 3.21
N THR A 33 -9.59 -5.64 3.43
CA THR A 33 -10.71 -5.88 4.34
C THR A 33 -10.35 -5.42 5.75
N TYR A 34 -9.13 -5.73 6.21
CA TYR A 34 -8.64 -5.34 7.52
C TYR A 34 -8.40 -3.83 7.69
N VAL A 35 -8.03 -3.16 6.59
CA VAL A 35 -7.81 -1.70 6.58
C VAL A 35 -9.13 -0.94 6.55
N CYS A 36 -10.09 -1.39 5.73
CA CYS A 36 -11.36 -0.69 5.51
C CYS A 36 -12.45 -1.02 6.55
N ASN A 37 -12.39 -2.16 7.24
CA ASN A 37 -13.37 -2.55 8.26
C ASN A 37 -13.14 -1.89 9.63
N ARG A 38 -12.49 -0.72 9.65
CA ARG A 38 -12.11 0.03 10.84
C ARG A 38 -12.85 1.35 10.90
N ASP A 39 -13.04 1.86 12.10
CA ASP A 39 -13.67 3.16 12.26
C ASP A 39 -12.74 4.28 11.74
N PRO A 40 -13.29 5.29 11.03
CA PRO A 40 -12.52 6.43 10.59
C PRO A 40 -11.79 7.10 11.76
N GLY A 41 -10.47 7.22 11.67
CA GLY A 41 -9.62 7.80 12.71
C GLY A 41 -8.94 6.78 13.63
N GLU A 42 -9.21 5.48 13.47
CA GLU A 42 -8.45 4.44 14.15
C GLU A 42 -7.02 4.34 13.61
N THR A 43 -6.03 4.21 14.50
CA THR A 43 -4.62 4.18 14.14
C THR A 43 -4.10 2.78 13.84
N PHE A 44 -3.33 2.64 12.77
CA PHE A 44 -2.52 1.44 12.53
C PHE A 44 -1.21 1.52 13.29
N VAL A 45 -0.98 0.58 14.19
CA VAL A 45 0.32 0.42 14.85
C VAL A 45 1.16 -0.53 14.00
N VAL A 46 2.34 -0.06 13.60
CA VAL A 46 3.34 -0.86 12.89
C VAL A 46 4.56 -0.99 13.78
N ASP A 47 5.04 -2.22 13.97
CA ASP A 47 6.28 -2.46 14.69
C ASP A 47 7.47 -1.97 13.86
N LEU A 48 8.24 -1.04 14.41
CA LEU A 48 9.39 -0.45 13.73
C LEU A 48 10.58 -1.42 13.62
N GLY A 49 10.71 -2.36 14.56
CA GLY A 49 11.68 -3.43 14.50
C GLY A 49 11.41 -4.38 13.34
N GLU A 50 10.16 -4.83 13.18
CA GLU A 50 9.73 -5.65 12.05
C GLU A 50 9.92 -4.92 10.71
N LEU A 51 9.52 -3.65 10.64
CA LEU A 51 9.69 -2.84 9.43
C LEU A 51 11.17 -2.70 9.04
N ARG A 52 12.06 -2.52 10.03
CA ARG A 52 13.52 -2.48 9.78
C ARG A 52 14.04 -3.84 9.30
N ALA A 53 13.59 -4.95 9.89
CA ALA A 53 13.97 -6.29 9.46
C ALA A 53 13.56 -6.54 8.00
N LEU A 54 12.31 -6.21 7.63
CA LEU A 54 11.83 -6.32 6.25
C LEU A 54 12.67 -5.49 5.28
N ARG A 55 13.07 -4.28 5.66
CA ARG A 55 13.96 -3.44 4.85
C ARG A 55 15.32 -4.10 4.61
N LEU A 56 15.97 -4.61 5.66
CA LEU A 56 17.27 -5.29 5.54
C LEU A 56 17.19 -6.54 4.66
N LEU A 57 16.13 -7.35 4.85
CA LEU A 57 15.88 -8.52 4.00
C LEU A 57 15.68 -8.13 2.54
N SER A 58 14.99 -7.02 2.29
CA SER A 58 14.72 -6.50 0.96
C SER A 58 15.98 -5.98 0.27
N GLU A 59 16.86 -5.30 1.01
CA GLU A 59 18.19 -4.85 0.56
C GLU A 59 19.09 -6.04 0.22
N GLY A 60 19.00 -7.14 0.98
CA GLY A 60 19.67 -8.40 0.70
C GLY A 60 19.04 -9.26 -0.40
N GLY A 61 17.91 -8.84 -0.98
CA GLY A 61 17.21 -9.58 -2.05
C GLY A 61 16.45 -10.82 -1.58
N LEU A 62 16.25 -10.99 -0.26
CA LEU A 62 15.56 -12.14 0.34
C LEU A 62 14.03 -11.98 0.31
N VAL A 63 13.54 -10.74 0.18
CA VAL A 63 12.10 -10.44 0.03
C VAL A 63 11.90 -9.39 -1.04
N PRO A 64 10.71 -9.34 -1.68
CA PRO A 64 10.39 -8.30 -2.65
C PRO A 64 10.51 -6.89 -2.06
N ARG A 65 10.93 -5.93 -2.88
CA ARG A 65 10.91 -4.50 -2.52
C ARG A 65 9.49 -3.94 -2.60
N LEU A 66 9.23 -2.88 -1.84
CA LEU A 66 8.02 -2.08 -2.01
C LEU A 66 7.93 -1.55 -3.44
N ARG A 67 6.85 -1.90 -4.14
CA ARG A 67 6.61 -1.51 -5.53
C ARG A 67 6.19 -0.05 -5.65
N HIS A 68 5.50 0.46 -4.63
CA HIS A 68 5.00 1.83 -4.55
C HIS A 68 5.54 2.50 -3.29
N PRO A 69 6.85 2.80 -3.24
CA PRO A 69 7.38 3.62 -2.16
C PRO A 69 6.72 4.99 -2.24
N LEU A 70 6.28 5.51 -1.09
CA LEU A 70 5.91 6.93 -1.00
C LEU A 70 7.17 7.72 -1.37
N ALA A 71 7.19 8.33 -2.56
CA ALA A 71 8.19 9.33 -2.88
C ALA A 71 8.06 10.41 -1.81
N ALA A 72 9.10 10.55 -0.99
CA ALA A 72 9.15 11.35 0.23
C ALA A 72 8.11 12.48 0.24
N MET A 73 7.08 12.35 1.10
CA MET A 73 6.31 13.51 1.52
C MET A 73 7.32 14.52 2.07
N ARG A 74 7.51 15.58 1.31
CA ARG A 74 8.43 16.69 1.58
C ARG A 74 7.60 17.90 1.99
#